data_AF-A0A7C8Z2F0-F1
#
_entry.id   AF-A0A7C8Z2F0-F1
#
_cell.length_a   1.000
_cell.length_b   1.000
_cell.length_c   1.000
_cell.angle_alpha   90.00
_cell.angle_beta   90.00
_cell.angle_gamma   90.00
#
_symmetry.space_group_name_H-M   'P 1'
#
loop_
_entity.id
_entity.type
_entity.pdbx_description
1 polymer ?
#
loop_
_entity_poly.entity_id
_entity_poly.type
_entity_poly.pdbx_seq_one_letter_code
_entity_poly.pdbx_strand_id
1 'polypeptide(L)'
;LEPLQVKFWFQNKRTQMKAQHERSENQQLRAENEKLRADNIRFKEALSNATCPNCGGPAAIGEMSFDEQQLRIENARLREEIDRISGIAAKYVGKPLVSYPNMSPHLPSRSSLDLGVGGFGPQSGIVGDIYGSGAGDLLRTVGPPTEADKPMIIELAVAAMEELIRMAQTVEPLWVPTPDNSTEILNVEEYFRTFPRGIGPTPLGLKSEASRDSAVVIMNHMNLVEILMDVNQWAAVFSGIVSRAMTLEVLSTGVAGNYNGALQVMTAEFQVPSPLVPTRENYFVRYCKQHGDGTWAVVDVSLDVLRPSPVPRCRRRPSGCLIQELPNGYSKVVWIEHAEVDDRAVHNIYRALVNSGLAFGAKRWVCTLDRQCERLASVLATNMPAGEGGVITSPEGRKSMLKLAERMVMSFCAGVGASTAHTWTTLSGSGADDVRVMTRKSMDDPGRPPGIVLSAATSFWMPVPPKRVFDFLRDENSRSEWDILSNGGLVQEMAHIANGRDPGNCVSLLRVNSANSSQSNMLILQESCTDSTGSYVIYAPVDIVAMNVVLNGGDPDYVALLPSGFAILPDGPVAG
;
A
#
# COMPACT_ATOMS: atom_id res chain seq x y z
N LEU A 1 -3.65 47.40 52.07
CA LEU A 1 -4.17 46.21 51.34
C LEU A 1 -3.09 45.16 51.38
N GLU A 2 -3.41 43.95 51.81
CA GLU A 2 -2.41 42.87 51.83
C GLU A 2 -1.96 42.49 50.42
N PRO A 3 -0.68 42.09 50.20
CA PRO A 3 -0.15 41.77 48.87
C PRO A 3 -0.97 40.73 48.09
N LEU A 4 -1.59 39.78 48.80
CA LEU A 4 -2.46 38.75 48.23
C LEU A 4 -3.75 39.33 47.65
N GLN A 5 -4.36 40.32 48.32
CA GLN A 5 -5.60 40.96 47.86
C GLN A 5 -5.37 41.74 46.56
N VAL A 6 -4.20 42.37 46.42
CA VAL A 6 -3.80 43.08 45.19
C VAL A 6 -3.61 42.10 44.03
N LYS A 7 -2.97 40.94 44.27
CA LYS A 7 -2.78 39.90 43.26
C LYS A 7 -4.12 39.32 42.76
N PHE A 8 -5.04 38.99 43.67
CA PHE A 8 -6.37 38.51 43.31
C PHE A 8 -7.17 39.56 42.54
N TRP A 9 -7.03 40.84 42.90
CA TRP A 9 -7.69 41.92 42.18
C TRP A 9 -7.20 42.02 40.72
N PHE A 10 -5.89 41.99 40.46
CA PHE A 10 -5.35 42.00 39.10
C PHE A 10 -5.72 40.75 38.30
N GLN A 11 -5.76 39.59 38.96
CA GLN A 11 -6.12 38.34 38.31
C GLN A 11 -7.60 38.30 37.93
N ASN A 12 -8.50 38.72 38.83
CA ASN A 12 -9.92 38.86 38.53
C ASN A 12 -10.18 39.93 37.46
N LYS A 13 -9.44 41.05 37.50
CA LYS A 13 -9.57 42.10 36.48
C LYS A 13 -9.16 41.60 35.11
N ARG A 14 -8.09 40.79 35.02
CA ARG A 14 -7.62 40.18 33.76
C ARG A 14 -8.65 39.20 33.21
N THR A 15 -9.20 38.33 34.05
CA THR A 15 -10.25 37.38 33.64
C THR A 15 -11.51 38.13 33.18
N GLN A 16 -11.91 39.20 33.87
CA GLN A 16 -13.05 40.03 33.48
C GLN A 16 -12.83 40.70 32.11
N MET A 17 -11.64 41.28 31.89
CA MET A 17 -11.30 41.90 30.60
C MET A 17 -11.25 40.88 29.47
N LYS A 18 -10.70 39.69 29.70
CA LYS A 18 -10.67 38.60 28.71
C LYS A 18 -12.08 38.16 28.34
N ALA A 19 -12.96 37.95 29.32
CA ALA A 19 -14.36 37.59 29.08
C ALA A 19 -15.14 38.69 28.34
N GLN A 20 -14.83 39.96 28.57
CA GLN A 20 -15.45 41.07 27.83
C GLN A 20 -14.96 41.14 26.37
N HIS A 21 -13.67 40.88 26.15
CA HIS A 21 -13.09 40.82 24.81
C HIS A 21 -13.66 39.66 24.00
N GLU A 22 -13.71 38.45 24.58
CA GLU A 22 -14.27 37.25 23.94
C GLU A 22 -15.76 37.40 23.59
N ARG A 23 -16.53 38.16 24.39
CA ARG A 23 -17.93 38.50 24.06
C ARG A 23 -18.03 39.45 22.89
N SER A 24 -17.17 40.47 22.83
CA SER A 24 -17.14 41.44 21.72
C SER A 24 -16.75 40.76 20.41
N GLU A 25 -15.75 39.88 20.46
CA GLU A 25 -15.29 39.10 19.31
C GLU A 25 -16.38 38.14 18.82
N ASN A 26 -17.06 37.43 19.74
CA ASN A 26 -18.20 36.59 19.38
C ASN A 26 -19.36 37.37 18.74
N GLN A 27 -19.64 38.58 19.20
CA GLN A 27 -20.66 39.43 18.59
C GLN A 27 -20.27 39.85 17.18
N GLN A 28 -19.00 40.19 16.96
CA GLN A 28 -18.48 40.54 15.63
C GLN A 28 -18.54 39.34 14.66
N LEU A 29 -18.11 38.15 15.11
CA LEU A 29 -18.18 36.92 14.32
C LEU A 29 -19.62 36.55 13.96
N ARG A 30 -20.58 36.76 14.87
CA ARG A 30 -22.01 36.53 14.58
C ARG A 30 -22.54 37.48 13.51
N ALA A 31 -22.19 38.77 13.59
CA ALA A 31 -22.60 39.75 12.59
C ALA A 31 -21.99 39.45 11.21
N GLU A 32 -20.73 39.02 11.17
CA GLU A 32 -20.08 38.60 9.92
C GLU A 32 -20.70 37.33 9.34
N ASN A 33 -21.04 36.36 10.18
CA ASN A 33 -21.72 35.14 9.75
C ASN A 33 -23.12 35.43 9.16
N GLU A 34 -23.86 36.36 9.77
CA GLU A 34 -25.16 36.81 9.26
C GLU A 34 -25.02 37.53 7.91
N LYS A 35 -24.00 38.39 7.76
CA LYS A 35 -23.68 39.01 6.47
C LYS A 35 -23.32 37.97 5.40
N LEU A 36 -22.46 37.01 5.72
CA LEU A 36 -22.08 35.94 4.79
C LEU A 36 -23.28 35.08 4.38
N ARG A 37 -24.22 34.82 5.29
CA ARG A 37 -25.48 34.13 4.95
C ARG A 37 -26.33 34.95 3.98
N ALA A 38 -26.47 36.26 4.21
CA ALA A 38 -27.21 37.15 3.32
C ALA A 38 -26.58 37.18 1.91
N ASP A 39 -25.26 37.28 1.83
CA ASP A 39 -24.53 37.25 0.55
C ASP A 39 -24.69 35.89 -0.15
N ASN A 40 -24.64 34.76 0.59
CA ASN A 40 -24.84 33.42 0.04
C ASN A 40 -26.24 33.25 -0.56
N ILE A 41 -27.28 33.77 0.11
CA ILE A 41 -28.65 33.79 -0.42
C ILE A 41 -28.71 34.59 -1.72
N ARG A 42 -28.13 35.79 -1.72
CA ARG A 42 -28.09 36.65 -2.91
C ARG A 42 -27.37 35.99 -4.09
N PHE A 43 -26.26 35.30 -3.85
CA PHE A 43 -25.54 34.56 -4.90
C PHE A 43 -26.35 33.39 -5.43
N LYS A 44 -27.06 32.66 -4.56
CA LYS A 44 -27.95 31.57 -4.99
C LYS A 44 -29.09 32.06 -5.88
N GLU A 45 -29.70 33.19 -5.53
CA GLU A 45 -30.73 33.83 -6.35
C GLU A 45 -30.18 34.34 -7.69
N ALA A 46 -28.96 34.90 -7.70
CA ALA A 46 -28.30 35.31 -8.93
C ALA A 46 -27.98 34.11 -9.84
N LEU A 47 -27.53 32.99 -9.26
CA LEU A 47 -27.25 31.76 -10.00
C LEU A 47 -28.51 31.10 -10.55
N SER A 48 -29.61 31.09 -9.79
CA SER A 48 -30.88 30.49 -10.24
C SER A 48 -31.49 31.24 -11.41
N ASN A 49 -31.21 32.54 -11.52
CA ASN A 49 -31.74 33.42 -12.56
C ASN A 49 -30.79 33.61 -13.74
N ALA A 50 -29.57 33.05 -13.68
CA ALA A 50 -28.64 33.09 -14.80
C ALA A 50 -29.09 32.12 -15.91
N THR A 51 -28.99 32.54 -17.17
CA THR A 51 -29.33 31.73 -18.34
C THR A 51 -28.17 31.69 -19.33
N CYS A 52 -28.03 30.58 -20.05
CA CYS A 52 -26.97 30.41 -21.04
C CYS A 52 -27.26 31.26 -22.28
N PRO A 53 -26.37 32.19 -22.69
CA PRO A 53 -26.62 33.08 -23.83
C PRO A 53 -26.65 32.34 -25.19
N ASN A 54 -26.19 31.08 -25.26
CA ASN A 54 -26.12 30.33 -26.52
C ASN A 54 -27.32 29.40 -26.77
N CYS A 55 -28.05 28.99 -25.72
CA CYS A 55 -29.20 28.07 -25.85
C CYS A 55 -30.44 28.48 -25.03
N GLY A 56 -30.38 29.54 -24.23
CA GLY A 56 -31.51 30.06 -23.44
C GLY A 56 -31.92 29.20 -22.25
N GLY A 57 -31.20 28.11 -21.95
CA GLY A 57 -31.48 27.21 -20.83
C GLY A 57 -31.12 27.83 -19.46
N PRO A 58 -31.79 27.40 -18.37
CA PRO A 58 -31.43 27.82 -17.00
C PRO A 58 -30.01 27.36 -16.67
N ALA A 59 -29.20 28.23 -16.06
CA ALA A 59 -27.84 27.89 -15.60
C ALA A 59 -27.80 27.17 -14.24
N ALA A 60 -28.97 26.90 -13.64
CA ALA A 60 -29.07 26.22 -12.37
C ALA A 60 -28.66 24.75 -12.51
N ILE A 61 -27.51 24.39 -11.92
CA ILE A 61 -27.06 23.01 -11.71
C ILE A 61 -27.98 22.38 -10.65
N GLY A 62 -29.04 21.72 -11.09
CA GLY A 62 -29.80 20.75 -10.32
C GLY A 62 -29.42 19.35 -10.78
N GLU A 63 -28.77 18.59 -9.90
CA GLU A 63 -28.48 17.15 -9.93
C GLU A 63 -28.69 16.42 -11.28
N MET A 64 -27.75 16.57 -12.19
CA MET A 64 -27.44 15.47 -13.11
C MET A 64 -26.16 14.80 -12.59
N SER A 65 -26.23 13.51 -12.27
CA SER A 65 -25.05 12.76 -11.86
C SER A 65 -24.04 12.71 -13.01
N PHE A 66 -22.74 12.59 -12.69
CA PHE A 66 -21.69 12.41 -13.69
C PHE A 66 -22.02 11.24 -14.63
N ASP A 67 -22.60 10.17 -14.07
CA ASP A 67 -23.05 9.00 -14.83
C ASP A 67 -24.19 9.33 -15.78
N GLU A 68 -25.15 10.17 -15.39
CA GLU A 68 -26.25 10.59 -16.27
C GLU A 68 -25.75 11.48 -17.42
N GLN A 69 -24.79 12.38 -17.15
CA GLN A 69 -24.16 13.19 -18.19
C GLN A 69 -23.32 12.33 -19.14
N GLN A 70 -22.57 11.36 -18.60
CA GLN A 70 -21.77 10.44 -19.40
C GLN A 70 -22.64 9.50 -20.25
N LEU A 71 -23.74 8.98 -19.70
CA LEU A 71 -24.73 8.19 -20.43
C LEU A 71 -25.42 8.97 -21.54
N ARG A 72 -25.63 10.28 -21.38
CA ARG A 72 -26.19 11.12 -22.47
C ARG A 72 -25.17 11.38 -23.57
N ILE A 73 -23.90 11.61 -23.23
CA ILE A 73 -22.82 11.75 -24.20
C ILE A 73 -22.62 10.44 -24.96
N GLU A 74 -22.65 9.31 -24.26
CA GLU A 74 -22.50 7.99 -24.85
C GLU A 74 -23.72 7.60 -25.70
N ASN A 75 -24.95 7.91 -25.27
CA ASN A 75 -26.15 7.75 -26.11
C ASN A 75 -26.10 8.62 -27.37
N ALA A 76 -25.59 9.85 -27.29
CA ALA A 76 -25.44 10.71 -28.46
C ALA A 76 -24.41 10.12 -29.44
N ARG A 77 -23.27 9.64 -28.93
CA ARG A 77 -22.24 8.98 -29.73
C ARG A 77 -22.73 7.67 -30.36
N LEU A 78 -23.44 6.85 -29.60
CA LEU A 78 -24.03 5.60 -30.10
C LEU A 78 -25.09 5.87 -31.17
N ARG A 79 -25.87 6.95 -31.05
CA ARG A 79 -26.82 7.37 -32.10
C ARG A 79 -26.10 7.79 -33.39
N GLU A 80 -25.01 8.55 -33.29
CA GLU A 80 -24.17 8.86 -34.47
C GLU A 80 -23.56 7.61 -35.10
N GLU A 81 -23.13 6.64 -34.30
CA GLU A 81 -22.59 5.38 -34.81
C GLU A 81 -23.67 4.52 -35.48
N ILE A 82 -24.89 4.48 -34.90
CA ILE A 82 -26.06 3.83 -35.49
C ILE A 82 -26.44 4.51 -36.81
N ASP A 83 -26.44 5.83 -36.90
CA ASP A 83 -26.74 6.56 -38.13
C ASP A 83 -25.66 6.32 -39.20
N ARG A 84 -24.39 6.26 -38.80
CA ARG A 84 -23.28 5.96 -39.71
C ARG A 84 -23.37 4.53 -40.25
N ILE A 85 -23.64 3.55 -39.38
CA ILE A 85 -23.80 2.14 -39.75
C ILE A 85 -25.07 1.95 -40.59
N SER A 86 -26.17 2.63 -40.25
CA SER A 86 -27.43 2.59 -41.02
C SER A 86 -27.24 3.22 -42.40
N GLY A 87 -26.45 4.29 -42.51
CA GLY A 87 -26.06 4.90 -43.79
C GLY A 87 -25.15 4.00 -44.65
N ILE A 88 -24.29 3.19 -44.03
CA ILE A 88 -23.48 2.18 -44.73
C ILE A 88 -24.38 1.01 -45.16
N ALA A 89 -25.24 0.49 -44.28
CA ALA A 89 -26.16 -0.60 -44.57
C ALA A 89 -27.15 -0.24 -45.70
N ALA A 90 -27.64 1.00 -45.74
CA ALA A 90 -28.51 1.50 -46.80
C ALA A 90 -27.83 1.57 -48.19
N LYS A 91 -26.49 1.64 -48.25
CA LYS A 91 -25.71 1.59 -49.50
C LYS A 91 -25.54 0.17 -50.06
N TYR A 92 -25.64 -0.86 -49.23
CA TYR A 92 -25.46 -2.26 -49.63
C TYR A 92 -26.77 -3.07 -49.70
N VAL A 93 -27.81 -2.64 -48.97
CA VAL A 93 -29.13 -3.27 -48.96
C VAL A 93 -30.15 -2.16 -49.18
N GLY A 94 -30.62 -1.97 -50.41
CA GLY A 94 -31.35 -0.78 -50.85
C GLY A 94 -32.74 -0.55 -50.23
N LYS A 95 -32.82 -0.24 -48.92
CA LYS A 95 -33.93 0.42 -48.20
C LYS A 95 -33.51 0.79 -46.77
N PRO A 96 -33.84 2.00 -46.26
CA PRO A 96 -33.51 2.40 -44.89
C PRO A 96 -34.44 1.73 -43.87
N LEU A 97 -33.87 1.21 -42.78
CA LEU A 97 -34.60 0.66 -41.63
C LEU A 97 -34.94 1.80 -40.65
N VAL A 98 -36.24 2.07 -40.49
CA VAL A 98 -36.98 2.62 -39.34
C VAL A 98 -36.32 3.76 -38.53
N SER A 99 -36.84 4.98 -38.72
CA SER A 99 -36.64 6.13 -37.82
C SER A 99 -37.54 6.00 -36.58
N TYR A 100 -36.98 6.15 -35.37
CA TYR A 100 -37.75 6.21 -34.13
C TYR A 100 -38.17 7.66 -33.83
N PRO A 101 -39.47 7.94 -33.60
CA PRO A 101 -39.95 9.30 -33.38
C PRO A 101 -39.68 9.83 -31.96
N ASN A 102 -39.52 11.16 -31.92
CA ASN A 102 -39.37 12.03 -30.77
C ASN A 102 -40.58 11.88 -29.80
N MET A 103 -40.35 11.54 -28.53
CA MET A 103 -41.38 11.54 -27.48
C MET A 103 -40.91 12.39 -26.29
N SER A 104 -41.42 13.62 -26.19
CA SER A 104 -41.54 14.34 -24.92
C SER A 104 -42.61 13.67 -24.05
N PRO A 105 -42.46 13.66 -22.71
CA PRO A 105 -43.60 13.51 -21.83
C PRO A 105 -43.80 14.73 -20.93
N HIS A 106 -44.96 15.36 -21.10
CA HIS A 106 -45.60 16.16 -20.06
C HIS A 106 -46.18 15.23 -18.97
N LEU A 107 -46.18 15.75 -17.74
CA LEU A 107 -46.80 15.25 -16.49
C LEU A 107 -48.33 14.97 -16.64
N PRO A 108 -48.97 14.16 -15.76
CA PRO A 108 -49.39 14.69 -14.45
C PRO A 108 -49.43 13.72 -13.23
N SER A 109 -49.13 14.35 -12.08
CA SER A 109 -49.41 14.11 -10.65
C SER A 109 -50.48 13.09 -10.18
N ARG A 110 -50.17 12.36 -9.07
CA ARG A 110 -51.00 12.24 -7.84
C ARG A 110 -50.32 11.51 -6.64
N SER A 111 -50.16 12.25 -5.52
CA SER A 111 -50.19 11.97 -4.04
C SER A 111 -49.67 10.64 -3.46
N SER A 112 -49.04 10.52 -2.26
CA SER A 112 -49.17 11.29 -1.00
C SER A 112 -48.08 10.93 0.06
N LEU A 113 -47.76 11.91 0.92
CA LEU A 113 -47.42 11.83 2.37
C LEU A 113 -46.03 11.34 2.89
N ASP A 114 -45.25 12.36 3.29
CA ASP A 114 -44.76 12.68 4.64
C ASP A 114 -43.49 12.08 5.30
N LEU A 115 -42.71 13.05 5.82
CA LEU A 115 -41.75 13.09 6.94
C LEU A 115 -40.42 12.32 6.92
N GLY A 116 -39.31 13.07 6.99
CA GLY A 116 -38.16 12.66 7.82
C GLY A 116 -36.75 13.11 7.41
N VAL A 117 -36.33 14.31 7.87
CA VAL A 117 -34.99 14.64 8.42
C VAL A 117 -33.73 14.45 7.55
N GLY A 118 -33.31 15.58 6.96
CA GLY A 118 -31.97 16.19 6.81
C GLY A 118 -30.66 15.40 6.97
N GLY A 119 -29.68 15.72 6.12
CA GLY A 119 -28.26 15.45 6.42
C GLY A 119 -27.24 15.64 5.30
N PHE A 120 -26.89 16.90 5.00
CA PHE A 120 -25.58 17.42 4.56
C PHE A 120 -24.56 16.49 3.84
N GLY A 121 -24.34 16.73 2.54
CA GLY A 121 -23.13 16.34 1.81
C GLY A 121 -22.21 17.53 1.52
N PRO A 122 -20.88 17.44 1.74
CA PRO A 122 -19.94 18.51 1.48
C PRO A 122 -19.41 18.48 0.05
N GLN A 123 -19.31 19.69 -0.52
CA GLN A 123 -18.61 20.02 -1.76
C GLN A 123 -17.10 19.98 -1.52
N SER A 124 -16.32 19.45 -2.47
CA SER A 124 -14.91 19.78 -2.64
C SER A 124 -14.72 20.38 -4.03
N GLY A 125 -14.52 21.69 -4.06
CA GLY A 125 -14.17 22.44 -5.25
C GLY A 125 -12.70 22.25 -5.61
N ILE A 126 -12.46 22.20 -6.92
CA ILE A 126 -11.15 22.18 -7.57
C ILE A 126 -10.58 23.61 -7.53
N VAL A 127 -9.37 23.76 -6.98
CA VAL A 127 -8.48 24.89 -7.28
C VAL A 127 -7.14 24.29 -7.69
N GLY A 128 -6.58 24.86 -8.77
CA GLY A 128 -5.64 24.20 -9.66
C GLY A 128 -4.24 23.97 -9.12
N ASP A 129 -3.64 22.89 -9.61
CA ASP A 129 -2.21 22.61 -9.51
C ASP A 129 -1.60 22.61 -10.92
N ILE A 130 -1.06 23.78 -11.29
CA ILE A 130 0.08 23.86 -12.21
C ILE A 130 1.30 23.64 -11.31
N TYR A 131 2.15 22.68 -11.69
CA TYR A 131 3.30 22.10 -10.95
C TYR A 131 2.99 20.82 -10.14
N GLY A 132 3.31 19.67 -10.73
CA GLY A 132 3.92 18.57 -9.97
C GLY A 132 3.20 17.21 -9.87
N SER A 133 1.99 17.01 -10.42
CA SER A 133 1.18 15.82 -10.07
C SER A 133 0.74 14.92 -11.24
N GLY A 134 1.60 14.73 -12.24
CA GLY A 134 1.28 13.91 -13.42
C GLY A 134 1.65 12.41 -13.35
N ALA A 135 2.16 11.91 -12.22
CA ALA A 135 2.85 10.61 -12.18
C ALA A 135 2.06 9.44 -11.54
N GLY A 136 0.84 9.67 -11.06
CA GLY A 136 0.11 8.68 -10.24
C GLY A 136 -0.77 7.67 -11.00
N ASP A 137 -0.89 7.77 -12.34
CA ASP A 137 -1.94 7.04 -13.09
C ASP A 137 -1.43 5.95 -14.04
N LEU A 138 -0.13 5.59 -13.98
CA LEU A 138 0.46 4.58 -14.89
C LEU A 138 -0.17 3.19 -14.71
N LEU A 139 -0.50 2.78 -13.49
CA LEU A 139 -1.15 1.48 -13.24
C LEU A 139 -2.54 1.35 -13.87
N ARG A 140 -3.20 2.48 -14.21
CA ARG A 140 -4.52 2.50 -14.86
C ARG A 140 -4.44 2.75 -16.37
N THR A 141 -3.28 3.21 -16.88
CA THR A 141 -3.05 3.56 -18.29
C THR A 141 -2.15 2.58 -19.06
N VAL A 142 -1.41 1.69 -18.39
CA VAL A 142 -0.60 0.66 -19.05
C VAL A 142 -1.47 -0.52 -19.45
N GLY A 143 -1.96 -0.51 -20.70
CA GLY A 143 -2.65 -1.65 -21.31
C GLY A 143 -1.72 -2.82 -21.65
N PRO A 144 -2.25 -4.00 -22.03
CA PRO A 144 -1.45 -5.16 -22.43
C PRO A 144 -0.52 -4.86 -23.62
N PRO A 145 0.59 -5.60 -23.79
CA PRO A 145 1.47 -5.47 -24.96
C PRO A 145 0.73 -5.77 -26.27
N THR A 146 1.23 -5.25 -27.39
CA THR A 146 0.66 -5.55 -28.71
C THR A 146 1.18 -6.89 -29.25
N GLU A 147 0.48 -7.50 -30.20
CA GLU A 147 0.95 -8.75 -30.84
C GLU A 147 2.35 -8.63 -31.48
N ALA A 148 2.71 -7.43 -31.96
CA ALA A 148 4.03 -7.17 -32.53
C ALA A 148 5.14 -7.13 -31.47
N ASP A 149 4.82 -6.84 -30.21
CA ASP A 149 5.79 -6.74 -29.12
C ASP A 149 6.17 -8.14 -28.58
N LYS A 150 5.29 -9.14 -28.73
CA LYS A 150 5.42 -10.46 -28.09
C LYS A 150 6.73 -11.19 -28.41
N PRO A 151 7.20 -11.28 -29.67
CA PRO A 151 8.47 -11.94 -29.98
C PRO A 151 9.67 -11.28 -29.29
N MET A 152 9.68 -9.94 -29.22
CA MET A 152 10.74 -9.18 -28.56
C MET A 152 10.70 -9.35 -27.04
N ILE A 153 9.51 -9.42 -26.45
CA ILE A 153 9.34 -9.72 -25.02
C ILE A 153 9.90 -11.12 -24.69
N ILE A 154 9.62 -12.12 -25.53
CA ILE A 154 10.13 -13.49 -25.34
C ILE A 154 11.66 -13.51 -25.43
N GLU A 155 12.25 -12.87 -26.44
CA GLU A 155 13.71 -12.79 -26.60
C GLU A 155 14.37 -12.12 -25.38
N LEU A 156 13.81 -10.99 -24.92
CA LEU A 156 14.28 -10.27 -23.74
C LEU A 156 14.20 -11.13 -22.47
N ALA A 157 13.09 -11.87 -22.28
CA ALA A 157 12.91 -12.75 -21.14
C ALA A 157 13.92 -13.91 -21.12
N VAL A 158 14.21 -14.50 -22.29
CA VAL A 158 15.23 -15.56 -22.41
C VAL A 158 16.63 -15.01 -22.12
N ALA A 159 16.98 -13.85 -22.66
CA ALA A 159 18.27 -13.21 -22.38
C ALA A 159 18.41 -12.85 -20.88
N ALA A 160 17.36 -12.31 -20.28
CA ALA A 160 17.33 -11.98 -18.85
C ALA A 160 17.48 -13.24 -17.97
N MET A 161 16.90 -14.36 -18.37
CA MET A 161 17.05 -15.64 -17.67
C MET A 161 18.51 -16.11 -17.67
N GLU A 162 19.17 -16.08 -18.82
CA GLU A 162 20.60 -16.46 -18.92
C GLU A 162 21.50 -15.52 -18.12
N GLU A 163 21.15 -14.23 -18.07
CA GLU A 163 21.85 -13.24 -17.26
C GLU A 163 21.68 -13.52 -15.77
N LEU A 164 20.44 -13.68 -15.28
CA LEU A 164 20.14 -13.97 -13.88
C LEU A 164 20.85 -15.23 -13.39
N ILE A 165 20.78 -16.33 -14.15
CA ILE A 165 21.42 -17.60 -13.78
C ILE A 165 22.93 -17.40 -13.63
N ARG A 166 23.58 -16.73 -14.58
CA ARG A 166 25.03 -16.45 -14.51
C ARG A 166 25.37 -15.53 -13.34
N MET A 167 24.56 -14.50 -13.09
CA MET A 167 24.76 -13.59 -11.95
C MET A 167 24.64 -14.30 -10.61
N ALA A 168 23.71 -15.25 -10.47
CA ALA A 168 23.51 -15.97 -9.22
C ALA A 168 24.59 -17.03 -8.94
N GLN A 169 25.12 -17.67 -10.00
CA GLN A 169 26.14 -18.73 -9.91
C GLN A 169 27.58 -18.21 -9.83
N THR A 170 27.88 -17.08 -10.48
CA THR A 170 29.21 -16.48 -10.47
C THR A 170 29.35 -15.63 -9.22
N VAL A 171 30.24 -15.99 -8.29
CA VAL A 171 30.53 -15.17 -7.09
C VAL A 171 31.63 -14.17 -7.43
N GLU A 172 32.90 -14.46 -7.15
CA GLU A 172 34.02 -13.62 -7.58
C GLU A 172 34.38 -13.92 -9.05
N PRO A 173 34.77 -12.93 -9.88
CA PRO A 173 34.99 -11.51 -9.55
C PRO A 173 33.77 -10.61 -9.73
N LEU A 174 32.59 -11.17 -10.03
CA LEU A 174 31.37 -10.40 -10.34
C LEU A 174 30.79 -9.71 -9.11
N TRP A 175 30.77 -10.41 -7.98
CA TRP A 175 30.34 -9.89 -6.68
C TRP A 175 31.55 -9.69 -5.79
N VAL A 176 31.66 -8.50 -5.22
CA VAL A 176 32.72 -8.12 -4.29
C VAL A 176 32.09 -8.01 -2.90
N PRO A 177 32.56 -8.78 -1.91
CA PRO A 177 32.07 -8.65 -0.55
C PRO A 177 32.45 -7.28 0.02
N THR A 178 31.53 -6.69 0.78
CA THR A 178 31.84 -5.48 1.54
C THR A 178 32.87 -5.77 2.65
N PRO A 179 33.60 -4.77 3.17
CA PRO A 179 34.62 -4.99 4.21
C PRO A 179 34.10 -5.64 5.50
N ASP A 180 32.81 -5.45 5.80
CA ASP A 180 32.09 -6.06 6.92
C ASP A 180 31.50 -7.44 6.56
N ASN A 181 31.73 -7.92 5.33
CA ASN A 181 31.26 -9.19 4.75
C ASN A 181 29.75 -9.40 4.90
N SER A 182 28.99 -8.30 5.00
CA SER A 182 27.56 -8.32 5.33
C SER A 182 26.66 -8.25 4.10
N THR A 183 27.20 -7.75 2.98
CA THR A 183 26.53 -7.62 1.69
C THR A 183 27.53 -7.82 0.54
N GLU A 184 27.03 -8.18 -0.63
CA GLU A 184 27.81 -8.30 -1.86
C GLU A 184 27.43 -7.17 -2.83
N ILE A 185 28.43 -6.47 -3.35
CA ILE A 185 28.26 -5.38 -4.31
C ILE A 185 28.67 -5.86 -5.70
N LEU A 186 27.90 -5.50 -6.71
CA LEU A 186 28.22 -5.82 -8.10
C LEU A 186 29.43 -5.04 -8.59
N ASN A 187 30.44 -5.74 -9.11
CA ASN A 187 31.51 -5.13 -9.88
C ASN A 187 30.99 -4.76 -11.28
N VAL A 188 30.74 -3.46 -11.48
CA VAL A 188 30.17 -2.93 -12.71
C VAL A 188 31.04 -3.20 -13.94
N GLU A 189 32.37 -3.13 -13.80
CA GLU A 189 33.30 -3.39 -14.91
C GLU A 189 33.26 -4.86 -15.34
N GLU A 190 33.29 -5.77 -14.37
CA GLU A 190 33.20 -7.21 -14.63
C GLU A 190 31.82 -7.59 -15.19
N TYR A 191 30.76 -6.93 -14.71
CA TYR A 191 29.41 -7.09 -15.24
C TYR A 191 29.36 -6.72 -16.72
N PHE A 192 29.84 -5.54 -17.12
CA PHE A 192 29.87 -5.15 -18.54
C PHE A 192 30.77 -6.04 -19.40
N ARG A 193 31.85 -6.58 -18.83
CA ARG A 193 32.70 -7.57 -19.52
C ARG A 193 31.96 -8.88 -19.77
N THR A 194 31.19 -9.34 -18.79
CA THR A 194 30.46 -10.62 -18.80
C THR A 194 29.16 -10.56 -19.62
N PHE A 195 28.53 -9.38 -19.69
CA PHE A 195 27.25 -9.17 -20.36
C PHE A 195 27.33 -8.05 -21.42
N PRO A 196 28.16 -8.20 -22.48
CA PRO A 196 28.35 -7.15 -23.49
C PRO A 196 27.11 -6.90 -24.36
N ARG A 197 26.15 -7.82 -24.36
CA ARG A 197 24.83 -7.71 -25.02
C ARG A 197 23.69 -7.43 -24.03
N GLY A 198 24.00 -7.08 -22.79
CA GLY A 198 23.00 -6.79 -21.77
C GLY A 198 22.18 -5.54 -22.10
N ILE A 199 21.17 -5.27 -21.27
CA ILE A 199 20.38 -4.03 -21.35
C ILE A 199 21.36 -2.86 -21.29
N GLY A 200 21.39 -2.02 -22.33
CA GLY A 200 22.43 -1.00 -22.58
C GLY A 200 22.68 -0.01 -21.42
N PRO A 201 23.49 1.03 -21.61
CA PRO A 201 23.97 1.87 -20.51
C PRO A 201 22.84 2.44 -19.64
N THR A 202 23.16 2.72 -18.38
CA THR A 202 22.22 3.34 -17.45
C THR A 202 21.79 4.72 -17.98
N PRO A 203 20.46 4.99 -18.09
CA PRO A 203 19.95 6.26 -18.57
C PRO A 203 20.42 7.43 -17.72
N LEU A 204 20.58 8.61 -18.35
CA LEU A 204 20.95 9.84 -17.66
C LEU A 204 19.95 10.16 -16.54
N GLY A 205 20.46 10.39 -15.34
CA GLY A 205 19.66 10.70 -14.15
C GLY A 205 19.31 9.50 -13.28
N LEU A 206 19.50 8.27 -13.77
CA LEU A 206 19.33 7.05 -12.97
C LEU A 206 20.66 6.58 -12.39
N LYS A 207 20.57 5.99 -11.20
CA LYS A 207 21.67 5.31 -10.52
C LYS A 207 21.44 3.79 -10.61
N SER A 208 22.46 3.04 -11.03
CA SER A 208 22.39 1.58 -10.96
C SER A 208 22.65 1.10 -9.53
N GLU A 209 21.82 0.18 -9.08
CA GLU A 209 21.93 -0.54 -7.81
C GLU A 209 21.80 -2.04 -8.08
N ALA A 210 22.67 -2.83 -7.48
CA ALA A 210 22.66 -4.28 -7.62
C ALA A 210 23.09 -4.94 -6.32
N SER A 211 22.37 -5.98 -5.92
CA SER A 211 22.65 -6.73 -4.70
C SER A 211 22.31 -8.20 -4.88
N ARG A 212 23.02 -9.04 -4.14
CA ARG A 212 22.85 -10.47 -4.07
C ARG A 212 22.80 -10.91 -2.62
N ASP A 213 21.89 -11.83 -2.31
CA ASP A 213 21.80 -12.45 -0.99
C ASP A 213 21.26 -13.88 -1.15
N SER A 214 21.44 -14.73 -0.14
CA SER A 214 20.94 -16.09 -0.17
C SER A 214 20.58 -16.62 1.22
N ALA A 215 19.54 -17.45 1.28
CA ALA A 215 19.17 -18.19 2.49
C ALA A 215 18.71 -19.60 2.17
N VAL A 216 18.69 -20.43 3.20
CA VAL A 216 18.03 -21.74 3.18
C VAL A 216 16.73 -21.62 3.95
N VAL A 217 15.61 -21.88 3.27
CA VAL A 217 14.27 -21.72 3.82
C VAL A 217 13.56 -23.07 3.97
N ILE A 218 12.70 -23.17 4.98
CA ILE A 218 11.89 -24.35 5.31
C ILE A 218 10.65 -24.49 4.40
N MET A 219 10.86 -24.46 3.09
CA MET A 219 9.79 -24.58 2.11
C MET A 219 10.27 -25.31 0.85
N ASN A 220 9.42 -26.19 0.32
CA ASN A 220 9.71 -26.92 -0.91
C ASN A 220 9.76 -25.96 -2.10
N HIS A 221 10.67 -26.22 -3.03
CA HIS A 221 10.95 -25.38 -4.18
C HIS A 221 9.72 -25.14 -5.06
N MET A 222 8.82 -26.12 -5.21
CA MET A 222 7.60 -25.96 -6.00
C MET A 222 6.62 -24.98 -5.35
N ASN A 223 6.45 -25.05 -4.03
CA ASN A 223 5.60 -24.10 -3.30
C ASN A 223 6.14 -22.67 -3.44
N LEU A 224 7.47 -22.50 -3.43
CA LEU A 224 8.09 -21.19 -3.66
C LEU A 224 7.81 -20.67 -5.08
N VAL A 225 7.92 -21.53 -6.09
CA VAL A 225 7.57 -21.18 -7.47
C VAL A 225 6.10 -20.80 -7.59
N GLU A 226 5.19 -21.57 -6.97
CA GLU A 226 3.75 -21.27 -6.94
C GLU A 226 3.46 -19.89 -6.32
N ILE A 227 4.06 -19.60 -5.16
CA ILE A 227 3.93 -18.30 -4.49
C ILE A 227 4.41 -17.16 -5.40
N LEU A 228 5.56 -17.31 -6.08
CA LEU A 228 6.11 -16.27 -6.93
C LEU A 228 5.33 -16.07 -8.24
N MET A 229 4.69 -17.12 -8.75
CA MET A 229 3.93 -17.06 -10.00
C MET A 229 2.46 -16.68 -9.82
N ASP A 230 1.93 -16.77 -8.60
CA ASP A 230 0.63 -16.23 -8.21
C ASP A 230 0.77 -14.81 -7.66
N VAL A 231 0.22 -13.83 -8.39
CA VAL A 231 0.34 -12.41 -8.05
C VAL A 231 -0.19 -12.06 -6.66
N ASN A 232 -1.24 -12.74 -6.18
CA ASN A 232 -1.86 -12.47 -4.89
C ASN A 232 -1.01 -13.07 -3.75
N GLN A 233 -0.54 -14.31 -3.93
CA GLN A 233 0.34 -14.96 -2.95
C GLN A 233 1.68 -14.23 -2.84
N TRP A 234 2.28 -13.86 -3.97
CA TRP A 234 3.50 -13.04 -4.01
C TRP A 234 3.30 -11.72 -3.27
N ALA A 235 2.24 -10.98 -3.57
CA ALA A 235 1.95 -9.70 -2.91
C ALA A 235 1.68 -9.87 -1.40
N ALA A 236 1.03 -10.96 -0.97
CA ALA A 236 0.77 -11.23 0.45
C ALA A 236 2.07 -11.52 1.22
N VAL A 237 2.88 -12.48 0.72
CA VAL A 237 4.16 -12.88 1.32
C VAL A 237 5.10 -11.67 1.44
N PHE A 238 5.13 -10.83 0.42
CA PHE A 238 6.02 -9.67 0.35
C PHE A 238 5.29 -8.34 0.59
N SER A 239 4.19 -8.30 1.36
CA SER A 239 3.37 -7.08 1.55
C SER A 239 4.11 -5.86 2.12
N GLY A 240 5.23 -6.07 2.82
CA GLY A 240 6.14 -4.99 3.25
C GLY A 240 6.99 -4.39 2.12
N ILE A 241 7.16 -5.10 1.01
CA ILE A 241 7.95 -4.71 -0.16
C ILE A 241 7.05 -4.38 -1.35
N VAL A 242 6.02 -5.18 -1.61
CA VAL A 242 5.07 -5.04 -2.72
C VAL A 242 3.81 -4.34 -2.21
N SER A 243 3.58 -3.09 -2.62
CA SER A 243 2.36 -2.34 -2.26
C SER A 243 1.19 -2.72 -3.16
N ARG A 244 1.46 -2.89 -4.46
CA ARG A 244 0.48 -3.26 -5.48
C ARG A 244 1.15 -4.14 -6.53
N ALA A 245 0.38 -5.07 -7.07
CA ALA A 245 0.78 -5.91 -8.18
C ALA A 245 -0.42 -6.32 -9.01
N MET A 246 -0.22 -6.50 -10.31
CA MET A 246 -1.26 -6.99 -11.23
C MET A 246 -0.61 -7.75 -12.39
N THR A 247 -1.18 -8.90 -12.75
CA THR A 247 -0.90 -9.58 -14.00
C THR A 247 -1.72 -8.94 -15.12
N LEU A 248 -1.03 -8.38 -16.12
CA LEU A 248 -1.66 -7.68 -17.25
C LEU A 248 -1.96 -8.65 -18.40
N GLU A 249 -1.05 -9.58 -18.67
CA GLU A 249 -1.24 -10.62 -19.69
C GLU A 249 -0.44 -11.88 -19.35
N VAL A 250 -1.00 -13.06 -19.64
CA VAL A 250 -0.29 -14.33 -19.58
C VAL A 250 0.09 -14.72 -21.01
N LEU A 251 1.38 -14.59 -21.35
CA LEU A 251 1.90 -14.91 -22.68
C LEU A 251 2.11 -16.41 -22.87
N SER A 252 2.46 -17.12 -21.80
CA SER A 252 2.61 -18.58 -21.77
C SER A 252 2.29 -19.09 -20.37
N THR A 253 1.48 -20.14 -20.26
CA THR A 253 1.25 -20.84 -18.99
C THR A 253 2.36 -21.83 -18.65
N GLY A 254 3.32 -22.06 -19.56
CA GLY A 254 4.35 -23.09 -19.41
C GLY A 254 3.86 -24.50 -19.71
N VAL A 255 4.66 -25.50 -19.32
CA VAL A 255 4.33 -26.92 -19.45
C VAL A 255 3.17 -27.28 -18.52
N ALA A 256 2.20 -28.06 -19.02
CA ALA A 256 1.03 -28.45 -18.23
C ALA A 256 1.42 -29.10 -16.89
N GLY A 257 0.86 -28.57 -15.80
CA GLY A 257 1.07 -29.08 -14.44
C GLY A 257 2.27 -28.47 -13.70
N ASN A 258 3.02 -27.54 -14.29
CA ASN A 258 4.03 -26.73 -13.59
C ASN A 258 4.24 -25.37 -14.29
N TYR A 259 5.19 -24.56 -13.80
CA TYR A 259 5.49 -23.23 -14.36
C TYR A 259 6.68 -23.20 -15.32
N ASN A 260 7.17 -24.35 -15.79
CA ASN A 260 8.35 -24.39 -16.64
C ASN A 260 8.03 -23.76 -18.00
N GLY A 261 8.68 -22.64 -18.31
CA GLY A 261 8.41 -21.87 -19.52
C GLY A 261 7.22 -20.91 -19.40
N ALA A 262 6.69 -20.69 -18.18
CA ALA A 262 5.60 -19.75 -17.95
C ALA A 262 6.11 -18.30 -18.06
N LEU A 263 5.33 -17.45 -18.74
CA LEU A 263 5.69 -16.08 -19.07
C LEU A 263 4.49 -15.17 -18.85
N GLN A 264 4.64 -14.15 -18.00
CA GLN A 264 3.58 -13.22 -17.64
C GLN A 264 4.08 -11.78 -17.72
N VAL A 265 3.26 -10.88 -18.27
CA VAL A 265 3.50 -9.44 -18.21
C VAL A 265 2.78 -8.89 -17.01
N MET A 266 3.52 -8.16 -16.18
CA MET A 266 3.07 -7.72 -14.87
C MET A 266 3.41 -6.25 -14.66
N THR A 267 2.69 -5.65 -13.72
CA THR A 267 3.05 -4.37 -13.14
C THR A 267 3.10 -4.52 -11.63
N ALA A 268 4.07 -3.89 -10.98
CA ALA A 268 4.17 -3.86 -9.53
C ALA A 268 4.74 -2.54 -9.02
N GLU A 269 4.35 -2.19 -7.81
CA GLU A 269 4.85 -1.05 -7.07
C GLU A 269 5.58 -1.54 -5.82
N PHE A 270 6.85 -1.17 -5.69
CA PHE A 270 7.67 -1.52 -4.53
C PHE A 270 7.76 -0.35 -3.55
N GLN A 271 7.67 -0.66 -2.25
CA GLN A 271 7.56 0.32 -1.18
C GLN A 271 8.53 0.09 -0.03
N VAL A 272 8.78 1.17 0.70
CA VAL A 272 9.26 1.18 2.08
C VAL A 272 8.08 1.69 2.93
N PRO A 273 7.89 1.21 4.17
CA PRO A 273 6.77 1.62 5.04
C PRO A 273 6.96 3.05 5.60
N SER A 274 7.16 4.03 4.72
CA SER A 274 7.23 5.45 5.03
C SER A 274 6.81 6.25 3.81
N PRO A 275 6.02 7.33 3.98
CA PRO A 275 5.64 8.18 2.87
C PRO A 275 6.80 9.09 2.40
N LEU A 276 7.92 9.15 3.15
CA LEU A 276 9.11 9.93 2.80
C LEU A 276 10.05 9.21 1.80
N VAL A 277 9.75 7.95 1.47
CA VAL A 277 10.46 7.18 0.44
C VAL A 277 9.50 6.94 -0.71
N PRO A 278 9.74 7.52 -1.91
CA PRO A 278 8.91 7.28 -3.08
C PRO A 278 8.85 5.79 -3.44
N THR A 279 7.69 5.34 -3.89
CA THR A 279 7.54 3.99 -4.42
C THR A 279 8.22 3.84 -5.78
N ARG A 280 8.55 2.59 -6.12
CA ARG A 280 9.16 2.21 -7.40
C ARG A 280 8.17 1.40 -8.22
N GLU A 281 7.54 2.07 -9.18
CA GLU A 281 6.64 1.43 -10.15
C GLU A 281 7.43 0.76 -11.27
N ASN A 282 7.10 -0.48 -11.59
CA ASN A 282 7.78 -1.29 -12.59
C ASN A 282 6.76 -2.00 -13.48
N TYR A 283 6.97 -1.92 -14.80
CA TYR A 283 6.26 -2.70 -15.81
C TYR A 283 7.26 -3.70 -16.41
N PHE A 284 7.05 -4.99 -16.19
CA PHE A 284 8.05 -6.02 -16.45
C PHE A 284 7.43 -7.32 -16.97
N VAL A 285 8.26 -8.15 -17.59
CA VAL A 285 7.92 -9.55 -17.87
C VAL A 285 8.56 -10.44 -16.82
N ARG A 286 7.76 -11.35 -16.26
CA ARG A 286 8.18 -12.44 -15.36
C ARG A 286 8.28 -13.72 -16.15
N TYR A 287 9.44 -14.36 -16.14
CA TYR A 287 9.71 -15.64 -16.80
C TYR A 287 10.16 -16.68 -15.78
N CYS A 288 9.48 -17.83 -15.76
CA CYS A 288 9.80 -18.96 -14.91
C CYS A 288 10.30 -20.13 -15.74
N LYS A 289 11.42 -20.72 -15.34
CA LYS A 289 12.03 -21.86 -16.04
C LYS A 289 12.74 -22.79 -15.06
N GLN A 290 12.64 -24.08 -15.33
CA GLN A 290 13.46 -25.08 -14.66
C GLN A 290 14.86 -25.12 -15.29
N HIS A 291 15.91 -25.06 -14.46
CA HIS A 291 17.31 -25.01 -14.87
C HIS A 291 18.12 -26.17 -14.27
N GLY A 292 17.87 -27.40 -14.77
CA GLY A 292 18.60 -28.62 -14.36
C GLY A 292 18.46 -28.96 -12.86
N ASP A 293 18.81 -30.19 -12.46
CA ASP A 293 19.08 -30.60 -11.07
C ASP A 293 18.15 -30.03 -9.97
N GLY A 294 16.83 -30.05 -10.19
CA GLY A 294 15.84 -29.55 -9.21
C GLY A 294 15.91 -28.04 -8.94
N THR A 295 16.61 -27.28 -9.79
CA THR A 295 16.74 -25.82 -9.67
C THR A 295 15.73 -25.11 -10.56
N TRP A 296 15.06 -24.10 -10.00
CA TRP A 296 14.13 -23.22 -10.68
C TRP A 296 14.66 -21.80 -10.69
N ALA A 297 14.31 -21.06 -11.74
CA ALA A 297 14.65 -19.66 -11.87
C ALA A 297 13.40 -18.86 -12.21
N VAL A 298 13.18 -17.77 -11.48
CA VAL A 298 12.14 -16.77 -11.77
C VAL A 298 12.85 -15.44 -11.98
N VAL A 299 12.72 -14.87 -13.18
CA VAL A 299 13.34 -13.61 -13.56
C VAL A 299 12.29 -12.58 -13.96
N ASP A 300 12.49 -11.35 -13.49
CA ASP A 300 11.75 -10.15 -13.83
C ASP A 300 12.68 -9.20 -14.58
N VAL A 301 12.20 -8.66 -15.69
CA VAL A 301 12.94 -7.66 -16.47
C VAL A 301 11.99 -6.61 -17.05
N SER A 302 12.37 -5.33 -16.91
CA SER A 302 11.57 -4.20 -17.37
C SER A 302 11.28 -4.25 -18.87
N LEU A 303 10.05 -3.86 -19.23
CA LEU A 303 9.61 -3.68 -20.62
C LEU A 303 9.61 -2.20 -21.06
N ASP A 304 10.23 -1.31 -20.29
CA ASP A 304 10.30 0.14 -20.55
C ASP A 304 10.90 0.50 -21.92
N VAL A 305 11.70 -0.40 -22.51
CA VAL A 305 12.26 -0.24 -23.87
C VAL A 305 11.16 -0.28 -24.93
N LEU A 306 10.11 -1.07 -24.72
CA LEU A 306 8.98 -1.21 -25.64
C LEU A 306 7.99 -0.06 -25.52
N ARG A 307 7.88 0.52 -24.32
CA ARG A 307 6.99 1.64 -24.02
C ARG A 307 7.69 2.64 -23.11
N PRO A 308 8.48 3.57 -23.69
CA PRO A 308 9.19 4.57 -22.92
C PRO A 308 8.19 5.45 -22.15
N SER A 309 8.25 5.42 -20.82
CA SER A 309 7.59 6.44 -20.01
C SER A 309 8.27 7.79 -20.25
N PRO A 310 7.52 8.90 -20.36
CA PRO A 310 8.09 10.24 -20.54
C PRO A 310 9.02 10.66 -19.38
N VAL A 311 8.92 10.02 -18.21
CA VAL A 311 9.85 10.19 -17.08
C VAL A 311 10.12 8.83 -16.43
N PRO A 312 11.12 8.05 -16.88
CA PRO A 312 11.45 6.78 -16.26
C PRO A 312 12.06 7.04 -14.89
N ARG A 313 11.36 6.65 -13.81
CA ARG A 313 11.84 6.77 -12.42
C ARG A 313 12.55 5.52 -11.93
N CYS A 314 12.25 4.37 -12.53
CA CYS A 314 12.80 3.08 -12.18
C CYS A 314 12.82 2.19 -13.43
N ARG A 315 13.91 1.46 -13.66
CA ARG A 315 14.04 0.41 -14.68
C ARG A 315 14.64 -0.82 -14.02
N ARG A 316 13.92 -1.94 -14.03
CA ARG A 316 14.38 -3.23 -13.49
C ARG A 316 15.25 -3.94 -14.51
N ARG A 317 16.53 -4.13 -14.18
CA ARG A 317 17.41 -5.08 -14.88
C ARG A 317 17.07 -6.51 -14.45
N PRO A 318 17.60 -7.56 -15.12
CA PRO A 318 17.30 -8.94 -14.77
C PRO A 318 17.46 -9.19 -13.27
N SER A 319 16.33 -9.38 -12.59
CA SER A 319 16.22 -9.49 -11.14
C SER A 319 15.28 -10.65 -10.81
N GLY A 320 15.43 -11.27 -9.66
CA GLY A 320 14.62 -12.41 -9.28
C GLY A 320 15.43 -13.41 -8.48
N CYS A 321 15.11 -14.69 -8.58
CA CYS A 321 15.77 -15.70 -7.76
C CYS A 321 16.02 -17.03 -8.46
N LEU A 322 17.08 -17.72 -7.99
CA LEU A 322 17.28 -19.14 -8.17
C LEU A 322 16.81 -19.87 -6.93
N ILE A 323 16.02 -20.92 -7.12
CA ILE A 323 15.47 -21.77 -6.07
C ILE A 323 15.99 -23.18 -6.32
N GLN A 324 16.91 -23.62 -5.48
CA GLN A 324 17.49 -24.95 -5.55
C GLN A 324 16.84 -25.86 -4.51
N GLU A 325 16.32 -27.01 -4.96
CA GLU A 325 15.83 -28.06 -4.07
C GLU A 325 16.93 -28.56 -3.12
N LEU A 326 16.58 -28.71 -1.84
CA LEU A 326 17.40 -29.38 -0.84
C LEU A 326 16.61 -30.54 -0.19
N PRO A 327 17.30 -31.52 0.44
CA PRO A 327 16.63 -32.59 1.17
C PRO A 327 15.67 -32.09 2.26
N ASN A 328 14.74 -32.95 2.68
CA ASN A 328 13.77 -32.71 3.76
C ASN A 328 12.79 -31.53 3.51
N GLY A 329 12.54 -31.17 2.25
CA GLY A 329 11.59 -30.12 1.89
C GLY A 329 12.10 -28.70 2.09
N TYR A 330 13.42 -28.52 2.23
CA TYR A 330 14.07 -27.20 2.26
C TYR A 330 14.40 -26.74 0.83
N SER A 331 14.65 -25.44 0.68
CA SER A 331 15.19 -24.87 -0.55
C SER A 331 16.28 -23.86 -0.25
N LYS A 332 17.32 -23.82 -1.07
CA LYS A 332 18.27 -22.72 -1.09
C LYS A 332 17.78 -21.68 -2.10
N VAL A 333 17.59 -20.45 -1.66
CA VAL A 333 17.19 -19.33 -2.50
C VAL A 333 18.36 -18.38 -2.63
N VAL A 334 18.74 -18.04 -3.87
CA VAL A 334 19.70 -16.97 -4.19
C VAL A 334 18.91 -15.88 -4.89
N TRP A 335 18.85 -14.70 -4.30
CA TRP A 335 18.08 -13.58 -4.81
C TRP A 335 19.01 -12.51 -5.38
N ILE A 336 18.66 -11.98 -6.54
CA ILE A 336 19.36 -10.89 -7.23
C ILE A 336 18.38 -9.75 -7.42
N GLU A 337 18.71 -8.58 -6.90
CA GLU A 337 18.00 -7.34 -7.20
C GLU A 337 18.93 -6.43 -7.97
N HIS A 338 18.55 -6.08 -9.21
CA HIS A 338 19.29 -5.19 -10.09
C HIS A 338 18.33 -4.17 -10.71
N ALA A 339 18.49 -2.91 -10.35
CA ALA A 339 17.64 -1.84 -10.83
C ALA A 339 18.44 -0.58 -11.17
N GLU A 340 17.80 0.32 -11.91
CA GLU A 340 18.27 1.66 -12.20
C GLU A 340 17.19 2.64 -11.77
N VAL A 341 17.50 3.53 -10.84
CA VAL A 341 16.49 4.31 -10.11
C VAL A 341 16.87 5.77 -9.99
N ASP A 342 15.86 6.65 -9.99
CA ASP A 342 15.99 8.05 -9.57
C ASP A 342 15.72 8.13 -8.07
N ASP A 343 16.77 8.37 -7.28
CA ASP A 343 16.70 8.46 -5.82
C ASP A 343 16.67 9.91 -5.30
N ARG A 344 16.55 10.91 -6.17
CA ARG A 344 16.62 12.33 -5.78
C ARG A 344 15.50 12.77 -4.85
N ALA A 345 14.35 12.12 -4.95
CA ALA A 345 13.18 12.40 -4.12
C ALA A 345 13.17 11.65 -2.77
N VAL A 346 14.20 10.82 -2.48
CA VAL A 346 14.32 10.13 -1.18
C VAL A 346 14.72 11.13 -0.11
N HIS A 347 13.95 11.17 0.99
CA HIS A 347 14.25 12.05 2.12
C HIS A 347 15.57 11.67 2.81
N ASN A 348 16.26 12.68 3.35
CA ASN A 348 17.63 12.53 3.89
C ASN A 348 17.74 11.45 4.98
N ILE A 349 16.74 11.31 5.85
CA ILE A 349 16.75 10.29 6.93
C ILE A 349 16.76 8.84 6.40
N TYR A 350 16.31 8.61 5.16
CA TYR A 350 16.28 7.29 4.52
C TYR A 350 17.39 7.08 3.50
N ARG A 351 18.19 8.10 3.21
CA ARG A 351 19.19 8.05 2.14
C ARG A 351 20.24 6.97 2.40
N ALA A 352 20.67 6.81 3.64
CA ALA A 352 21.62 5.76 4.03
C ALA A 352 21.00 4.36 3.89
N LEU A 353 19.79 4.15 4.41
CA LEU A 353 19.04 2.89 4.28
C LEU A 353 18.88 2.49 2.80
N VAL A 354 18.44 3.41 1.94
CA VAL A 354 18.26 3.13 0.50
C VAL A 354 19.58 2.81 -0.18
N ASN A 355 20.64 3.60 0.09
CA ASN A 355 21.95 3.38 -0.52
C ASN A 355 22.64 2.09 -0.07
N SER A 356 22.34 1.61 1.14
CA SER A 356 22.88 0.34 1.64
C SER A 356 22.25 -0.90 1.02
N GLY A 357 21.17 -0.74 0.23
CA GLY A 357 20.41 -1.87 -0.33
C GLY A 357 19.46 -2.53 0.68
N LEU A 358 19.40 -2.11 1.94
CA LEU A 358 18.48 -2.67 2.93
C LEU A 358 17.00 -2.32 2.64
N ALA A 359 16.74 -1.24 1.91
CA ALA A 359 15.38 -0.83 1.54
C ALA A 359 14.78 -1.65 0.39
N PHE A 360 15.55 -1.93 -0.66
CA PHE A 360 15.02 -2.50 -1.91
C PHE A 360 15.85 -3.66 -2.46
N GLY A 361 16.99 -3.99 -1.83
CA GLY A 361 17.91 -5.02 -2.29
C GLY A 361 17.53 -6.44 -1.87
N ALA A 362 18.31 -7.40 -2.37
CA ALA A 362 18.08 -8.83 -2.24
C ALA A 362 17.92 -9.30 -0.79
N LYS A 363 18.70 -8.73 0.15
CA LYS A 363 18.63 -9.07 1.58
C LYS A 363 17.24 -8.91 2.17
N ARG A 364 16.50 -7.87 1.76
CA ARG A 364 15.13 -7.62 2.24
C ARG A 364 14.16 -8.67 1.75
N TRP A 365 14.28 -9.09 0.49
CA TRP A 365 13.49 -10.17 -0.08
C TRP A 365 13.76 -11.49 0.61
N VAL A 366 15.04 -11.84 0.79
CA VAL A 366 15.46 -13.08 1.44
C VAL A 366 15.02 -13.13 2.91
N CYS A 367 15.24 -12.07 3.69
CA CYS A 367 14.78 -12.00 5.08
C CYS A 367 13.25 -12.07 5.21
N THR A 368 12.52 -11.41 4.30
CA THR A 368 11.05 -11.47 4.29
C THR A 368 10.59 -12.89 3.98
N LEU A 369 11.19 -13.54 2.98
CA LEU A 369 10.83 -14.91 2.61
C LEU A 369 11.10 -15.90 3.73
N ASP A 370 12.30 -15.87 4.34
CA ASP A 370 12.66 -16.77 5.45
C ASP A 370 11.66 -16.63 6.61
N ARG A 371 11.33 -15.38 7.00
CA ARG A 371 10.32 -15.11 8.03
C ARG A 371 8.94 -15.67 7.67
N GLN A 372 8.51 -15.51 6.42
CA GLN A 372 7.20 -16.04 6.00
C GLN A 372 7.18 -17.57 5.96
N CYS A 373 8.29 -18.22 5.59
CA CYS A 373 8.42 -19.67 5.70
C CYS A 373 8.31 -20.12 7.17
N GLU A 374 8.93 -19.41 8.11
CA GLU A 374 8.79 -19.67 9.55
C GLU A 374 7.36 -19.48 10.05
N ARG A 375 6.70 -18.41 9.63
CA ARG A 375 5.28 -18.16 9.94
C ARG A 375 4.39 -19.29 9.44
N LEU A 376 4.56 -19.72 8.19
CA LEU A 376 3.76 -20.80 7.60
C LEU A 376 4.01 -22.14 8.31
N ALA A 377 5.25 -22.43 8.70
CA ALA A 377 5.55 -23.60 9.52
C ALA A 377 4.84 -23.53 10.89
N SER A 378 4.75 -22.34 11.52
CA SER A 378 3.99 -22.13 12.76
C SER A 378 2.50 -22.39 12.58
N VAL A 379 1.91 -22.02 11.43
CA VAL A 379 0.50 -22.32 11.10
C VAL A 379 0.27 -23.83 10.95
N LEU A 380 1.22 -24.56 10.35
CA LEU A 380 1.11 -26.00 10.09
C LEU A 380 1.44 -26.86 11.33
N ALA A 381 2.11 -26.29 12.33
CA ALA A 381 2.46 -26.98 13.56
C ALA A 381 1.22 -27.41 14.35
N THR A 382 0.95 -28.72 14.35
CA THR A 382 -0.22 -29.33 15.02
C THR A 382 -0.03 -29.47 16.53
N ASN A 383 1.21 -29.37 17.02
CA ASN A 383 1.54 -29.47 18.44
C ASN A 383 1.31 -28.11 19.11
N MET A 384 0.18 -27.97 19.80
CA MET A 384 0.01 -26.89 20.78
C MET A 384 0.85 -27.22 22.03
N PRO A 385 1.60 -26.27 22.61
CA PRO A 385 2.23 -26.48 23.90
C PRO A 385 1.16 -26.88 24.93
N ALA A 386 1.16 -28.16 25.34
CA ALA A 386 0.28 -28.64 26.37
C ALA A 386 0.77 -28.09 27.72
N GLY A 387 0.25 -26.93 28.16
CA GLY A 387 0.60 -26.43 29.48
C GLY A 387 0.31 -24.97 29.81
N GLU A 388 0.10 -24.08 28.84
CA GLU A 388 -0.25 -22.68 29.13
C GLU A 388 -1.72 -22.45 28.82
N GLY A 389 -2.52 -22.14 29.85
CA GLY A 389 -3.95 -21.82 29.76
C GLY A 389 -4.23 -20.52 29.03
N GLY A 390 -3.77 -20.39 27.78
CA GLY A 390 -4.08 -19.29 26.89
C GLY A 390 -5.49 -19.40 26.31
N VAL A 391 -6.02 -18.28 25.81
CA VAL A 391 -7.40 -18.21 25.27
C VAL A 391 -7.56 -19.01 23.96
N ILE A 392 -6.47 -19.39 23.30
CA ILE A 392 -6.50 -20.17 22.05
C ILE A 392 -6.61 -21.66 22.39
N THR A 393 -7.80 -22.22 22.21
CA THR A 393 -8.11 -23.61 22.59
C THR A 393 -8.13 -24.58 21.40
N SER A 394 -8.12 -24.09 20.16
CA SER A 394 -8.18 -24.91 18.94
C SER A 394 -7.13 -24.55 17.88
N PRO A 395 -6.66 -25.52 17.08
CA PRO A 395 -5.81 -25.27 15.90
C PRO A 395 -6.47 -24.33 14.88
N GLU A 396 -7.79 -24.46 14.68
CA GLU A 396 -8.57 -23.60 13.78
C GLU A 396 -8.60 -22.15 14.28
N GLY A 397 -8.72 -21.97 15.60
CA GLY A 397 -8.64 -20.66 16.25
C GLY A 397 -7.27 -20.01 16.07
N ARG A 398 -6.19 -20.78 16.27
CA ARG A 398 -4.81 -20.33 16.01
C ARG A 398 -4.64 -19.88 14.56
N LYS A 399 -5.09 -20.70 13.59
CA LYS A 399 -5.02 -20.39 12.16
C LYS A 399 -5.80 -19.10 11.82
N SER A 400 -7.00 -18.96 12.36
CA SER A 400 -7.86 -17.79 12.13
C SER A 400 -7.27 -16.51 12.73
N MET A 401 -6.66 -16.60 13.92
CA MET A 401 -5.94 -15.47 14.54
C MET A 401 -4.69 -15.07 13.74
N LEU A 402 -3.92 -16.03 13.22
CA LEU A 402 -2.77 -15.74 12.35
C LEU A 402 -3.18 -15.13 11.01
N LYS A 403 -4.28 -15.58 10.40
CA LYS A 403 -4.86 -14.97 9.19
C LYS A 403 -5.36 -13.54 9.47
N LEU A 404 -5.98 -13.31 10.63
CA LEU A 404 -6.40 -11.96 11.06
C LEU A 404 -5.20 -11.01 11.20
N ALA A 405 -4.13 -11.48 11.85
CA ALA A 405 -2.90 -10.71 12.04
C ALA A 405 -2.19 -10.42 10.71
N GLU A 406 -2.15 -11.38 9.79
CA GLU A 406 -1.60 -11.17 8.45
C GLU A 406 -2.34 -10.07 7.70
N ARG A 407 -3.68 -10.08 7.73
CA ARG A 407 -4.49 -9.00 7.13
C ARG A 407 -4.22 -7.65 7.80
N MET A 408 -4.04 -7.63 9.12
CA MET A 408 -3.67 -6.43 9.86
C MET A 408 -2.35 -5.84 9.34
N VAL A 409 -1.33 -6.67 9.15
CA VAL A 409 -0.02 -6.27 8.61
C VAL A 409 -0.13 -5.78 7.17
N MET A 410 -0.83 -6.50 6.29
CA MET A 410 -1.04 -6.08 4.90
C MET A 410 -1.74 -4.71 4.83
N SER A 411 -2.78 -4.52 5.65
CA SER A 411 -3.53 -3.26 5.71
C SER A 411 -2.69 -2.10 6.27
N PHE A 412 -1.79 -2.36 7.22
CA PHE A 412 -0.83 -1.39 7.73
C PHE A 412 0.15 -0.96 6.63
N CYS A 413 0.84 -1.92 6.00
CA CYS A 413 1.82 -1.65 4.95
C CYS A 413 1.21 -0.84 3.79
N ALA A 414 -0.01 -1.18 3.36
CA ALA A 414 -0.73 -0.42 2.34
C ALA A 414 -1.16 0.99 2.79
N GLY A 415 -1.32 1.22 4.11
CA GLY A 415 -1.76 2.49 4.67
C GLY A 415 -0.63 3.48 5.01
N VAL A 416 0.60 2.99 5.23
CA VAL A 416 1.75 3.84 5.61
C VAL A 416 2.73 4.11 4.47
N GLY A 417 2.68 3.31 3.39
CA GLY A 417 3.56 3.49 2.23
C GLY A 417 3.17 4.69 1.36
N ALA A 418 4.13 5.16 0.56
CA ALA A 418 3.94 6.27 -0.39
C ALA A 418 3.15 5.88 -1.66
N SER A 419 2.28 4.87 -1.60
CA SER A 419 1.63 4.31 -2.80
C SER A 419 0.85 5.38 -3.57
N THR A 420 0.99 5.38 -4.90
CA THR A 420 0.30 6.36 -5.77
C THR A 420 -1.21 6.12 -5.89
N ALA A 421 -1.74 5.05 -5.27
CA ALA A 421 -3.18 4.77 -5.24
C ALA A 421 -4.01 5.90 -4.62
N HIS A 422 -3.45 6.60 -3.64
CA HIS A 422 -4.11 7.74 -3.00
C HIS A 422 -3.12 8.88 -2.76
N THR A 423 -3.59 10.11 -2.95
CA THR A 423 -2.76 11.31 -2.78
C THR A 423 -2.50 11.56 -1.30
N TRP A 424 -1.23 11.60 -0.92
CA TRP A 424 -0.78 12.08 0.38
C TRP A 424 -0.74 13.61 0.40
N THR A 425 -1.33 14.22 1.43
CA THR A 425 -1.22 15.64 1.69
C THR A 425 -0.35 15.88 2.92
N THR A 426 0.57 16.84 2.80
CA THR A 426 1.36 17.31 3.95
C THR A 426 0.49 18.25 4.77
N LEU A 427 0.42 18.02 6.08
CA LEU A 427 -0.27 18.96 6.97
C LEU A 427 0.64 20.16 7.26
N SER A 428 0.38 21.28 6.61
CA SER A 428 1.10 22.53 6.87
C SER A 428 0.64 23.15 8.20
N GLY A 429 1.50 23.16 9.22
CA GLY A 429 1.20 23.73 10.55
C GLY A 429 2.45 23.84 11.42
N SER A 430 2.46 24.74 12.41
CA SER A 430 3.65 25.02 13.23
C SER A 430 4.10 23.76 13.98
N GLY A 431 5.15 23.09 13.49
CA GLY A 431 5.75 21.89 14.08
C GLY A 431 5.38 20.54 13.44
N ALA A 432 4.64 20.51 12.31
CA ALA A 432 4.12 19.28 11.70
C ALA A 432 4.57 19.03 10.25
N ASP A 433 5.70 19.60 9.80
CA ASP A 433 6.16 19.49 8.40
C ASP A 433 6.40 18.03 7.94
N ASP A 434 6.52 17.08 8.87
CA ASP A 434 6.78 15.65 8.62
C ASP A 434 5.55 14.74 8.76
N VAL A 435 4.35 15.30 9.02
CA VAL A 435 3.12 14.51 9.09
C VAL A 435 2.42 14.52 7.75
N ARG A 436 2.24 13.34 7.17
CA ARG A 436 1.47 13.13 5.95
C ARG A 436 0.16 12.44 6.26
N VAL A 437 -0.89 12.89 5.59
CA VAL A 437 -2.23 12.34 5.74
C VAL A 437 -2.76 11.90 4.38
N MET A 438 -3.44 10.77 4.38
CA MET A 438 -4.14 10.22 3.23
C MET A 438 -5.58 9.93 3.64
N THR A 439 -6.51 10.16 2.72
CA THR A 439 -7.93 9.87 2.93
C THR A 439 -8.37 8.87 1.86
N ARG A 440 -8.93 7.73 2.30
CA ARG A 440 -9.49 6.71 1.39
C ARG A 440 -10.94 6.43 1.73
N LYS A 441 -11.77 6.23 0.71
CA LYS A 441 -13.16 5.77 0.87
C LYS A 441 -13.17 4.25 0.90
N SER A 442 -13.81 3.68 1.92
CA SER A 442 -14.00 2.24 2.12
C SER A 442 -15.51 1.98 2.13
N MET A 443 -16.07 1.51 1.02
CA MET A 443 -17.52 1.21 0.93
C MET A 443 -17.80 -0.28 0.83
N ASP A 444 -16.92 -1.04 0.16
CA ASP A 444 -17.12 -2.45 -0.18
C ASP A 444 -15.90 -3.33 0.17
N ASP A 445 -15.18 -3.00 1.24
CA ASP A 445 -13.98 -3.73 1.68
C ASP A 445 -14.29 -4.55 2.96
N PRO A 446 -14.56 -5.88 2.83
CA PRO A 446 -14.82 -6.74 3.98
C PRO A 446 -13.69 -6.67 5.01
N GLY A 447 -14.06 -6.46 6.28
CA GLY A 447 -13.09 -6.34 7.35
C GLY A 447 -12.46 -4.95 7.51
N ARG A 448 -12.94 -3.94 6.79
CA ARG A 448 -12.75 -2.52 7.14
C ARG A 448 -14.09 -1.86 7.49
N PRO A 449 -14.11 -0.93 8.46
CA PRO A 449 -15.31 -0.12 8.71
C PRO A 449 -15.73 0.64 7.44
N PRO A 450 -17.04 0.66 7.09
CA PRO A 450 -17.52 1.47 5.98
C PRO A 450 -17.38 2.95 6.30
N GLY A 451 -16.99 3.76 5.31
CA GLY A 451 -16.85 5.20 5.41
C GLY A 451 -15.50 5.72 4.94
N ILE A 452 -15.07 6.83 5.53
CA ILE A 452 -13.79 7.48 5.21
C ILE A 452 -12.74 6.99 6.20
N VAL A 453 -11.68 6.37 5.69
CA VAL A 453 -10.52 5.97 6.49
C VAL A 453 -9.43 7.00 6.30
N LEU A 454 -8.99 7.57 7.42
CA LEU A 454 -7.84 8.48 7.50
C LEU A 454 -6.59 7.66 7.82
N SER A 455 -5.54 7.80 7.02
CA SER A 455 -4.21 7.27 7.35
C SER A 455 -3.29 8.45 7.60
N ALA A 456 -2.54 8.40 8.70
CA ALA A 456 -1.53 9.40 9.02
C ALA A 456 -0.22 8.69 9.28
N ALA A 457 0.86 9.19 8.70
CA ALA A 457 2.20 8.66 8.88
C ALA A 457 3.19 9.79 9.09
N THR A 458 4.14 9.55 9.98
CA THR A 458 5.28 10.43 10.21
C THR A 458 6.54 9.59 10.36
N SER A 459 7.70 10.20 10.22
CA SER A 459 8.98 9.52 10.29
C SER A 459 9.99 10.45 10.92
N PHE A 460 10.75 9.94 11.88
CA PHE A 460 11.79 10.68 12.56
C PHE A 460 12.97 9.76 12.84
N TRP A 461 14.14 10.36 13.00
CA TRP A 461 15.37 9.65 13.28
C TRP A 461 15.66 9.63 14.79
N MET A 462 16.25 8.55 15.29
CA MET A 462 16.63 8.40 16.70
C MET A 462 18.05 7.85 16.83
N PRO A 463 18.88 8.39 17.76
CA PRO A 463 20.22 7.87 18.05
C PRO A 463 20.17 6.63 18.97
N VAL A 464 19.32 5.66 18.66
CA VAL A 464 19.08 4.46 19.48
C VAL A 464 19.11 3.22 18.59
N PRO A 465 19.76 2.11 18.99
CA PRO A 465 19.76 0.88 18.19
C PRO A 465 18.33 0.37 17.91
N PRO A 466 18.01 -0.05 16.67
CA PRO A 466 16.68 -0.52 16.30
C PRO A 466 16.10 -1.58 17.23
N LYS A 467 16.92 -2.56 17.64
CA LYS A 467 16.51 -3.64 18.53
C LYS A 467 15.99 -3.11 19.88
N ARG A 468 16.62 -2.08 20.45
CA ARG A 468 16.18 -1.49 21.72
C ARG A 468 14.83 -0.79 21.59
N VAL A 469 14.60 -0.10 20.47
CA VAL A 469 13.31 0.53 20.18
C VAL A 469 12.24 -0.54 19.98
N PHE A 470 12.56 -1.60 19.25
CA PHE A 470 11.67 -2.73 19.01
C PHE A 470 11.27 -3.43 20.31
N ASP A 471 12.25 -3.78 21.16
CA ASP A 471 12.01 -4.43 22.45
C ASP A 471 11.16 -3.53 23.38
N PHE A 472 11.41 -2.22 23.38
CA PHE A 472 10.61 -1.26 24.14
C PHE A 472 9.16 -1.15 23.63
N LEU A 473 8.94 -1.09 22.31
CA LEU A 473 7.60 -0.91 21.75
C LEU A 473 6.72 -2.16 21.83
N ARG A 474 7.32 -3.35 21.82
CA ARG A 474 6.55 -4.60 21.86
C ARG A 474 6.22 -5.07 23.28
N ASP A 475 6.99 -4.64 24.28
CA ASP A 475 6.82 -5.03 25.68
C ASP A 475 5.48 -4.51 26.24
N GLU A 476 4.74 -5.40 26.90
CA GLU A 476 3.46 -5.07 27.52
C GLU A 476 3.63 -4.09 28.69
N ASN A 477 4.76 -4.15 29.40
CA ASN A 477 5.00 -3.36 30.60
C ASN A 477 5.25 -1.88 30.29
N SER A 478 5.93 -1.58 29.18
CA SER A 478 6.22 -0.24 28.69
C SER A 478 5.08 0.37 27.88
N ARG A 479 4.08 -0.42 27.46
CA ARG A 479 3.00 0.03 26.57
C ARG A 479 2.22 1.23 27.11
N SER A 480 2.06 1.30 28.43
CA SER A 480 1.39 2.41 29.10
C SER A 480 2.10 3.76 28.94
N GLU A 481 3.38 3.76 28.58
CA GLU A 481 4.19 4.97 28.38
C GLU A 481 3.91 5.68 27.04
N TRP A 482 3.38 4.96 26.05
CA TRP A 482 3.27 5.48 24.68
C TRP A 482 1.92 5.20 24.00
N ASP A 483 1.21 4.13 24.36
CA ASP A 483 -0.05 3.77 23.70
C ASP A 483 -1.25 4.44 24.37
N ILE A 484 -1.89 5.36 23.66
CA ILE A 484 -3.11 6.02 24.13
C ILE A 484 -4.25 5.01 24.41
N LEU A 485 -4.26 3.85 23.76
CA LEU A 485 -5.27 2.81 23.99
C LEU A 485 -5.14 2.15 25.37
N SER A 486 -3.96 2.21 25.99
CA SER A 486 -3.74 1.69 27.34
C SER A 486 -4.39 2.58 28.41
N ASN A 487 -4.54 3.89 28.14
CA ASN A 487 -5.04 4.90 29.08
C ASN A 487 -4.40 4.80 30.49
N GLY A 488 -3.10 4.48 30.56
CA GLY A 488 -2.36 4.27 31.82
C GLY A 488 -2.73 3.00 32.59
N GLY A 489 -3.55 2.11 32.01
CA GLY A 489 -3.90 0.80 32.55
C GLY A 489 -2.78 -0.21 32.37
N LEU A 490 -2.79 -1.26 33.21
CA LEU A 490 -1.86 -2.38 33.09
C LEU A 490 -2.26 -3.24 31.90
N VAL A 491 -1.30 -3.55 31.03
CA VAL A 491 -1.52 -4.41 29.87
C VAL A 491 -1.12 -5.83 30.24
N GLN A 492 -1.94 -6.79 29.86
CA GLN A 492 -1.73 -8.21 30.09
C GLN A 492 -1.84 -8.99 28.78
N GLU A 493 -0.84 -9.79 28.47
CA GLU A 493 -0.88 -10.77 27.39
C GLU A 493 -1.80 -11.94 27.76
N MET A 494 -2.82 -12.14 26.93
CA MET A 494 -3.82 -13.20 27.06
C MET A 494 -3.48 -14.43 26.22
N ALA A 495 -2.82 -14.22 25.09
CA ALA A 495 -2.40 -15.27 24.18
C ALA A 495 -1.14 -14.84 23.43
N HIS A 496 -0.30 -15.83 23.15
CA HIS A 496 0.98 -15.66 22.49
C HIS A 496 1.16 -16.76 21.44
N ILE A 497 1.50 -16.38 20.21
CA ILE A 497 1.86 -17.32 19.15
C ILE A 497 3.23 -16.92 18.61
N ALA A 498 4.25 -17.74 18.84
CA ALA A 498 5.56 -17.56 18.24
C ALA A 498 5.49 -17.77 16.71
N ASN A 499 6.09 -16.83 15.97
CA ASN A 499 6.06 -16.75 14.50
C ASN A 499 7.46 -16.75 13.87
N GLY A 500 8.49 -17.16 14.62
CA GLY A 500 9.84 -17.32 14.10
C GLY A 500 10.85 -17.74 15.15
N ARG A 501 12.13 -17.83 14.75
CA ARG A 501 13.24 -18.19 15.67
C ARG A 501 13.56 -17.08 16.67
N ASP A 502 13.42 -15.82 16.26
CA ASP A 502 13.60 -14.69 17.18
C ASP A 502 12.38 -14.60 18.11
N PRO A 503 12.54 -14.55 19.44
CA PRO A 503 11.41 -14.37 20.38
C PRO A 503 10.67 -13.05 20.17
N GLY A 504 11.28 -12.12 19.43
CA GLY A 504 10.74 -10.95 18.72
C GLY A 504 9.49 -11.21 17.89
N ASN A 505 9.47 -12.36 17.21
CA ASN A 505 8.53 -12.65 16.15
C ASN A 505 7.32 -13.38 16.76
N CYS A 506 6.23 -12.67 17.01
CA CYS A 506 5.03 -13.25 17.59
C CYS A 506 3.76 -12.50 17.19
N VAL A 507 2.63 -13.18 17.36
CA VAL A 507 1.30 -12.57 17.39
C VAL A 507 0.76 -12.72 18.80
N SER A 508 0.41 -11.59 19.41
CA SER A 508 -0.04 -11.48 20.79
C SER A 508 -1.44 -10.90 20.85
N LEU A 509 -2.24 -11.38 21.80
CA LEU A 509 -3.54 -10.80 22.14
C LEU A 509 -3.45 -10.17 23.52
N LEU A 510 -3.66 -8.87 23.59
CA LEU A 510 -3.43 -8.09 24.81
C LEU A 510 -4.75 -7.54 25.33
N ARG A 511 -4.87 -7.49 26.66
CA ARG A 511 -5.98 -6.87 27.38
C ARG A 511 -5.47 -5.72 28.23
N VAL A 512 -6.18 -4.60 28.18
CA VAL A 512 -5.92 -3.44 29.05
C VAL A 512 -6.80 -3.56 30.29
N ASN A 513 -6.19 -3.72 31.45
CA ASN A 513 -6.88 -3.75 32.73
C ASN A 513 -6.94 -2.32 33.31
N SER A 514 -8.10 -1.66 33.19
CA SER A 514 -8.35 -0.34 33.77
C SER A 514 -9.21 -0.44 35.04
N ALA A 515 -8.94 0.42 36.03
CA ALA A 515 -9.70 0.49 37.28
C ALA A 515 -11.18 0.90 37.08
N ASN A 516 -11.52 1.50 35.93
CA ASN A 516 -12.90 1.77 35.51
C ASN A 516 -13.41 0.62 34.63
N SER A 517 -13.84 -0.46 35.29
CA SER A 517 -14.21 -1.75 34.69
C SER A 517 -15.46 -1.76 33.79
N SER A 518 -16.00 -0.61 33.40
CA SER A 518 -17.24 -0.50 32.60
C SER A 518 -17.02 -0.29 31.11
N GLN A 519 -15.77 -0.22 30.60
CA GLN A 519 -15.51 0.25 29.24
C GLN A 519 -14.56 -0.56 28.32
N SER A 520 -13.92 -1.67 28.71
CA SER A 520 -13.01 -2.38 27.79
C SER A 520 -13.66 -3.59 27.10
N ASN A 521 -14.59 -3.35 26.17
CA ASN A 521 -15.08 -4.39 25.23
C ASN A 521 -14.08 -4.72 24.11
N MET A 522 -12.88 -4.12 24.15
CA MET A 522 -11.86 -4.23 23.12
C MET A 522 -10.62 -4.96 23.67
N LEU A 523 -10.05 -5.80 22.83
CA LEU A 523 -8.71 -6.37 22.98
C LEU A 523 -7.78 -5.68 21.98
N ILE A 524 -6.48 -5.88 22.13
CA ILE A 524 -5.50 -5.42 21.15
C ILE A 524 -4.84 -6.64 20.53
N LEU A 525 -5.03 -6.82 19.22
CA LEU A 525 -4.24 -7.76 18.44
C LEU A 525 -2.93 -7.07 18.08
N GLN A 526 -1.80 -7.72 18.34
CA GLN A 526 -0.47 -7.22 18.01
C GLN A 526 0.29 -8.28 17.22
N GLU A 527 0.96 -7.87 16.15
CA GLU A 527 2.00 -8.63 15.49
C GLU A 527 3.32 -7.87 15.61
N SER A 528 4.32 -8.51 16.21
CA SER A 528 5.69 -8.00 16.23
C SER A 528 6.58 -8.89 15.40
N CYS A 529 7.44 -8.29 14.57
CA CYS A 529 8.48 -9.03 13.87
C CYS A 529 9.76 -8.21 13.69
N THR A 530 10.89 -8.89 13.59
CA THR A 530 12.21 -8.27 13.40
C THR A 530 13.09 -9.16 12.54
N ASP A 531 13.91 -8.53 11.71
CA ASP A 531 14.99 -9.13 10.95
C ASP A 531 16.12 -8.10 10.74
N SER A 532 17.13 -8.43 9.94
CA SER A 532 18.29 -7.55 9.70
C SER A 532 17.98 -6.30 8.87
N THR A 533 16.83 -6.25 8.20
CA THR A 533 16.40 -5.13 7.33
C THR A 533 15.38 -4.21 7.98
N GLY A 534 14.73 -4.66 9.06
CA GLY A 534 13.85 -3.83 9.87
C GLY A 534 13.03 -4.61 10.88
N SER A 535 12.32 -3.87 11.73
CA SER A 535 11.41 -4.41 12.73
C SER A 535 10.06 -3.71 12.65
N TYR A 536 9.00 -4.41 13.04
CA TYR A 536 7.63 -3.93 12.99
C TYR A 536 6.91 -4.28 14.29
N VAL A 537 6.15 -3.32 14.81
CA VAL A 537 5.18 -3.55 15.89
C VAL A 537 3.85 -2.99 15.41
N ILE A 538 2.97 -3.87 14.93
CA ILE A 538 1.70 -3.50 14.29
C ILE A 538 0.58 -4.03 15.17
N TYR A 539 -0.41 -3.20 15.44
CA TYR A 539 -1.51 -3.56 16.31
C TYR A 539 -2.83 -2.92 15.88
N ALA A 540 -3.93 -3.51 16.30
CA ALA A 540 -5.27 -2.99 16.08
C ALA A 540 -6.17 -3.32 17.27
N PRO A 541 -7.06 -2.42 17.68
CA PRO A 541 -8.12 -2.75 18.63
C PRO A 541 -9.15 -3.66 17.94
N VAL A 542 -9.58 -4.71 18.63
CA VAL A 542 -10.55 -5.70 18.14
C VAL A 542 -11.62 -5.94 19.21
N ASP A 543 -12.89 -5.97 18.81
CA ASP A 543 -14.00 -6.28 19.70
C ASP A 543 -13.90 -7.71 20.26
N ILE A 544 -14.20 -7.89 21.55
CA ILE A 544 -14.12 -9.20 22.23
C ILE A 544 -15.03 -10.24 21.57
N VAL A 545 -16.24 -9.86 21.13
CA VAL A 545 -17.18 -10.80 20.49
C VAL A 545 -16.62 -11.26 19.16
N ALA A 546 -16.12 -10.33 18.34
CA ALA A 546 -15.47 -10.66 17.08
C ALA A 546 -14.23 -11.54 17.29
N MET A 547 -13.39 -11.22 18.29
CA MET A 547 -12.20 -12.01 18.61
C MET A 547 -12.57 -13.41 19.10
N ASN A 548 -13.61 -13.56 19.92
CA ASN A 548 -14.08 -14.88 20.34
C ASN A 548 -14.52 -15.75 19.16
N VAL A 549 -15.14 -15.17 18.13
CA VAL A 549 -15.47 -15.91 16.90
C VAL A 549 -14.19 -16.40 16.20
N VAL A 550 -13.19 -15.53 16.07
CA VAL A 550 -11.89 -15.87 15.47
C VAL A 550 -11.16 -16.95 16.25
N LEU A 551 -11.11 -16.84 17.58
CA LEU A 551 -10.47 -17.82 18.47
C LEU A 551 -11.16 -19.19 18.46
N ASN A 552 -12.42 -19.26 18.02
CA ASN A 552 -13.16 -20.50 17.81
C ASN A 552 -13.09 -21.01 16.35
N GLY A 553 -12.23 -20.42 15.50
CA GLY A 553 -12.04 -20.84 14.12
C GLY A 553 -12.98 -20.19 13.10
N GLY A 554 -13.69 -19.13 13.48
CA GLY A 554 -14.52 -18.35 12.56
C GLY A 554 -13.68 -17.55 11.57
N ASP A 555 -14.30 -17.20 10.43
CA ASP A 555 -13.61 -16.51 9.34
C ASP A 555 -13.20 -15.07 9.74
N PRO A 556 -11.89 -14.74 9.75
CA PRO A 556 -11.43 -13.42 10.11
C PRO A 556 -11.73 -12.36 9.04
N ASP A 557 -12.12 -12.74 7.81
CA ASP A 557 -12.26 -11.83 6.66
C ASP A 557 -13.31 -10.72 6.86
N TYR A 558 -14.22 -10.87 7.83
CA TYR A 558 -15.23 -9.86 8.16
C TYR A 558 -14.94 -9.05 9.42
N VAL A 559 -13.87 -9.36 10.15
CA VAL A 559 -13.50 -8.64 11.38
C VAL A 559 -12.98 -7.24 11.02
N ALA A 560 -13.67 -6.20 11.45
CA ALA A 560 -13.26 -4.83 11.18
C ALA A 560 -11.94 -4.48 11.88
N LEU A 561 -10.91 -4.10 11.12
CA LEU A 561 -9.61 -3.65 11.66
C LEU A 561 -9.16 -2.31 11.07
N LEU A 562 -8.63 -1.46 11.94
CA LEU A 562 -7.87 -0.27 11.57
C LEU A 562 -6.49 -0.37 12.23
N PRO A 563 -5.47 -0.88 11.50
CA PRO A 563 -4.15 -1.07 12.07
C PRO A 563 -3.43 0.24 12.31
N SER A 564 -2.62 0.25 13.36
CA SER A 564 -1.64 1.26 13.71
C SER A 564 -0.33 0.56 14.07
N GLY A 565 0.77 1.29 14.15
CA GLY A 565 2.04 0.67 14.50
C GLY A 565 3.26 1.44 14.09
N PHE A 566 4.40 0.77 14.22
CA PHE A 566 5.72 1.32 13.97
C PHE A 566 6.47 0.42 12.98
N ALA A 567 7.12 1.06 12.01
CA ALA A 567 8.20 0.46 11.24
C ALA A 567 9.52 1.05 11.73
N ILE A 568 10.42 0.20 12.21
CA ILE A 568 11.71 0.55 12.80
C ILE A 568 12.77 0.10 11.82
N LEU A 569 13.36 1.05 11.10
CA LEU A 569 14.31 0.76 10.03
C LEU A 569 15.73 1.17 10.47
N PRO A 570 16.76 0.36 10.20
CA PRO A 570 18.14 0.75 10.46
C PRO A 570 18.60 1.84 9.50
N ASP A 571 19.58 2.65 9.88
CA ASP A 571 20.24 3.58 8.93
C ASP A 571 21.10 2.84 7.89
N GLY A 572 21.42 1.57 8.15
CA GLY A 572 22.40 0.79 7.41
C GLY A 572 23.83 1.00 7.91
N PRO A 573 24.82 0.26 7.37
CA PRO A 573 26.22 0.47 7.69
C PRO A 573 26.61 1.91 7.31
N VAL A 574 27.33 2.58 8.22
CA VAL A 574 27.86 3.92 7.96
C VAL A 574 28.82 3.78 6.77
N ALA A 575 28.52 4.46 5.66
CA ALA A 575 29.47 4.57 4.57
C ALA A 575 30.72 5.29 5.13
N GLY A 576 31.83 4.55 5.22
CA GLY A 576 33.12 5.06 5.68
C GLY A 576 33.75 6.04 4.71
#